data_AF-A0A4Y6RIR0-F1
#
_entry.id   AF-A0A4Y6RIR0-F1
#
_cell.length_a   1.000
_cell.length_b   1.000
_cell.length_c   1.000
_cell.angle_alpha   90.00
_cell.angle_beta   90.00
_cell.angle_gamma   90.00
#
_symmetry.space_group_name_H-M   'P 1'
#
loop_
_entity.id
_entity.type
_entity.pdbx_description
1 polymer ?
#
loop_
_entity_poly.entity_id
_entity_poly.type
_entity_poly.pdbx_seq_one_letter_code
_entity_poly.pdbx_strand_id
1 'polypeptide(L)'
;MGEQTLAEQQLAKGRQLQQQGKLIEAINAYQAAYKQDPALAEAQHFQGLAMLELGQGTIGLGLLKLSLRQQPDNALFHYNLGNVLRGTDNEAALASYATAARLAPHEHDFAISHAELLLGKQRLAETIAELERAHALRPQRWQTLQGLAELYYRTGQQALALERYAQALALHPALAHTCRIGFASPQAEQTETLTPINVAPSLQDFLRETDLHILDDFLPDPAAWRAQALNLPFEQQRYAGQNYPGSQTAGQPSQAIMERIATALGRPIRFISPDNGSYRLSYADAMARTDIHVDNETGNNFNFYAGVLYLNPPEQCQGGTTFWRHQPSGWYRRLPEADVKAGGYASFKDFQKRWLPNSKVQKFNDLQEQRDSWQALLEVPMRHNRLIVYKGHYFHSISNVFGDTPENGRLVQLFFFEVPD
;
A
#
# COMPACT_ATOMS: atom_id res chain seq x y z
N MET A 1 -31.12 -8.72 43.75
CA MET A 1 -29.71 -9.06 43.49
C MET A 1 -29.44 -10.37 44.22
N GLY A 2 -29.27 -11.48 43.48
CA GLY A 2 -28.93 -12.76 44.10
C GLY A 2 -27.49 -12.75 44.61
N GLU A 3 -27.24 -13.36 45.76
CA GLU A 3 -25.88 -13.54 46.29
C GLU A 3 -25.04 -14.35 45.29
N GLN A 4 -23.83 -13.85 44.97
CA GLN A 4 -22.88 -14.61 44.16
C GLN A 4 -22.43 -15.85 44.91
N THR A 5 -22.44 -16.98 44.23
CA THR A 5 -21.95 -18.26 44.75
C THR A 5 -20.46 -18.17 45.09
N LEU A 6 -19.99 -19.04 45.99
CA LEU A 6 -18.56 -19.10 46.33
C LEU A 6 -17.68 -19.35 45.10
N ALA A 7 -18.16 -20.11 44.11
CA ALA A 7 -17.46 -20.35 42.85
C ALA A 7 -17.31 -19.05 42.03
N GLU A 8 -18.39 -18.28 41.87
CA GLU A 8 -18.38 -16.98 41.16
C GLU A 8 -17.48 -15.94 41.87
N GLN A 9 -17.46 -15.96 43.21
CA GLN A 9 -16.55 -15.10 43.98
C GLN A 9 -15.07 -15.44 43.72
N GLN A 10 -14.72 -16.73 43.69
CA GLN A 10 -13.35 -17.15 43.37
C GLN A 10 -12.98 -16.85 41.90
N LEU A 11 -13.93 -17.00 40.98
CA LEU A 11 -13.76 -16.61 39.58
C LEU A 11 -13.48 -15.11 39.43
N ALA A 12 -14.28 -14.26 40.08
CA ALA A 12 -14.10 -12.81 40.07
C ALA A 12 -12.75 -12.41 40.69
N LYS A 13 -12.36 -13.04 41.79
CA LYS A 13 -11.04 -12.87 42.42
C LYS A 13 -9.91 -13.24 41.46
N GLY A 14 -10.03 -14.36 40.74
CA GLY A 14 -9.06 -14.78 39.73
C GLY A 14 -8.88 -13.74 38.63
N ARG A 15 -9.97 -13.20 38.08
CA ARG A 15 -9.92 -12.13 37.07
C ARG A 15 -9.21 -10.88 37.56
N GLN A 16 -9.51 -10.46 38.80
CA GLN A 16 -8.86 -9.30 39.41
C GLN A 16 -7.35 -9.52 39.61
N LEU A 17 -6.94 -10.70 40.08
CA LEU A 17 -5.54 -11.04 40.27
C LEU A 17 -4.78 -11.08 38.93
N GLN A 18 -5.40 -11.63 37.88
CA GLN A 18 -4.81 -11.68 36.54
C GLN A 18 -4.59 -10.26 35.99
N GLN A 19 -5.56 -9.36 36.13
CA GLN A 19 -5.41 -7.95 35.77
C GLN A 19 -4.27 -7.24 36.52
N GLN A 20 -3.93 -7.71 37.73
CA GLN A 20 -2.79 -7.22 38.52
C GLN A 20 -1.45 -7.88 38.14
N GLY A 21 -1.43 -8.78 37.15
CA GLY A 21 -0.23 -9.55 36.77
C GLY A 21 0.12 -10.69 37.75
N LYS A 22 -0.74 -10.97 38.72
CA LYS A 22 -0.54 -12.00 39.75
C LYS A 22 -0.99 -13.38 39.24
N LEU A 23 -0.31 -13.87 38.21
CA LEU A 23 -0.75 -15.03 37.41
C LEU A 23 -0.91 -16.32 38.24
N ILE A 24 0.03 -16.62 39.14
CA ILE A 24 -0.04 -17.83 39.97
C ILE A 24 -1.23 -17.77 40.94
N GLU A 25 -1.46 -16.62 41.58
CA GLU A 25 -2.59 -16.44 42.49
C GLU A 25 -3.93 -16.47 41.73
N ALA A 26 -3.97 -15.92 40.52
CA ALA A 26 -5.13 -16.01 39.63
C ALA A 26 -5.47 -17.45 39.25
N ILE A 27 -4.46 -18.23 38.83
CA ILE A 27 -4.60 -19.66 38.51
C ILE A 27 -5.17 -20.43 39.71
N ASN A 28 -4.64 -20.18 40.92
CA ASN A 28 -5.14 -20.83 42.14
C ASN A 28 -6.60 -20.47 42.44
N ALA A 29 -6.99 -19.21 42.23
CA ALA A 29 -8.38 -18.77 42.40
C ALA A 29 -9.31 -19.41 41.36
N TYR A 30 -8.90 -19.52 40.09
CA TYR A 30 -9.67 -20.21 39.06
C TYR A 30 -9.82 -21.71 39.34
N GLN A 31 -8.75 -22.37 39.83
CA GLN A 31 -8.84 -23.77 40.27
C GLN A 31 -9.78 -23.95 41.46
N ALA A 32 -9.80 -23.01 42.41
CA ALA A 32 -10.74 -23.01 43.51
C ALA A 32 -12.19 -22.84 43.01
N ALA A 33 -12.43 -21.94 42.07
CA ALA A 33 -13.74 -21.76 41.44
C ALA A 33 -14.22 -23.06 40.77
N TYR A 34 -13.37 -23.70 39.97
CA TYR A 34 -13.70 -24.97 39.30
C TYR A 34 -13.93 -26.14 40.27
N LYS A 35 -13.21 -26.18 41.41
CA LYS A 35 -13.45 -27.21 42.45
C LYS A 35 -14.81 -27.05 43.13
N GLN A 36 -15.25 -25.80 43.34
CA GLN A 36 -16.55 -25.52 43.94
C GLN A 36 -17.70 -25.79 42.96
N ASP A 37 -17.49 -25.46 41.69
CA ASP A 37 -18.44 -25.76 40.62
C ASP A 37 -17.73 -26.22 39.35
N PRO A 38 -17.65 -27.54 39.11
CA PRO A 38 -17.12 -28.09 37.87
C PRO A 38 -17.95 -27.76 36.62
N ALA A 39 -19.20 -27.29 36.78
CA ALA A 39 -20.05 -26.83 35.68
C ALA A 39 -19.66 -25.42 35.17
N LEU A 40 -18.89 -24.67 35.95
CA LEU A 40 -18.48 -23.29 35.66
C LEU A 40 -17.33 -23.25 34.64
N ALA A 41 -17.67 -23.38 33.36
CA ALA A 41 -16.70 -23.42 32.25
C ALA A 41 -15.76 -22.20 32.20
N GLU A 42 -16.22 -21.02 32.63
CA GLU A 42 -15.41 -19.80 32.72
C GLU A 42 -14.17 -19.99 33.59
N ALA A 43 -14.27 -20.74 34.69
CA ALA A 43 -13.13 -20.97 35.57
C ALA A 43 -12.00 -21.70 34.84
N GLN A 44 -12.32 -22.74 34.07
CA GLN A 44 -11.33 -23.43 33.24
C GLN A 44 -10.81 -22.55 32.11
N HIS A 45 -11.70 -21.76 31.49
CA HIS A 45 -11.35 -20.87 30.39
C HIS A 45 -10.30 -19.84 30.81
N PHE A 46 -10.58 -19.08 31.87
CA PHE A 46 -9.66 -18.05 32.36
C PHE A 46 -8.40 -18.66 33.00
N GLN A 47 -8.48 -19.85 33.61
CA GLN A 47 -7.29 -20.61 34.00
C GLN A 47 -6.41 -20.91 32.78
N GLY A 48 -7.02 -21.30 31.66
CA GLY A 48 -6.32 -21.56 30.39
C GLY A 48 -5.59 -20.34 29.87
N LEU A 49 -6.24 -19.16 29.88
CA LEU A 49 -5.63 -17.89 29.50
C LEU A 49 -4.47 -17.49 30.42
N ALA A 50 -4.63 -17.60 31.74
CA ALA A 50 -3.57 -17.31 32.69
C ALA A 50 -2.36 -18.27 32.54
N MET A 51 -2.61 -19.55 32.21
CA MET A 51 -1.55 -20.50 31.90
C MET A 51 -0.77 -20.13 30.63
N LEU A 52 -1.45 -19.62 29.60
CA LEU A 52 -0.82 -19.12 28.39
C LEU A 52 0.07 -17.91 28.67
N GLU A 53 -0.42 -16.96 29.47
CA GLU A 53 0.36 -15.79 29.92
C GLU A 53 1.60 -16.18 30.74
N LEU A 54 1.53 -17.29 31.48
CA LEU A 54 2.65 -17.87 32.23
C LEU A 54 3.63 -18.68 31.35
N GLY A 55 3.37 -18.81 30.05
CA GLY A 55 4.19 -19.59 29.11
C GLY A 55 3.90 -21.10 29.08
N GLN A 56 2.84 -21.56 29.77
CA GLN A 56 2.41 -22.97 29.81
C GLN A 56 1.42 -23.28 28.67
N GLY A 57 1.86 -23.11 27.42
CA GLY A 57 0.98 -23.12 26.25
C GLY A 57 0.17 -24.41 26.05
N THR A 58 0.79 -25.58 26.21
CA THR A 58 0.10 -26.88 26.05
C THR A 58 -1.03 -27.07 27.05
N ILE A 59 -0.79 -26.69 28.32
CA ILE A 59 -1.78 -26.81 29.39
C ILE A 59 -2.91 -25.79 29.15
N GLY A 60 -2.54 -24.55 28.85
CA GLY A 60 -3.52 -23.49 28.60
C GLY A 60 -4.45 -23.80 27.44
N LEU A 61 -3.91 -24.24 26.30
CA LEU A 61 -4.73 -24.66 25.14
C LEU A 61 -5.64 -25.85 25.47
N GLY A 62 -5.16 -26.82 26.26
CA GLY A 62 -5.97 -27.93 26.73
C GLY A 62 -7.18 -27.48 27.57
N LEU A 63 -6.97 -26.52 28.47
CA LEU A 63 -8.03 -25.93 29.31
C LEU A 63 -9.04 -25.13 28.47
N LEU A 64 -8.59 -24.35 27.48
CA LEU A 64 -9.50 -23.65 26.57
C LEU A 64 -10.39 -24.63 25.79
N LYS A 65 -9.81 -25.72 25.25
CA LYS A 65 -10.58 -26.76 24.56
C LYS A 65 -11.56 -27.50 25.48
N LEU A 66 -11.22 -27.69 26.76
CA LEU A 66 -12.14 -28.24 27.76
C LEU A 66 -13.33 -27.30 28.01
N SER A 67 -13.07 -26.01 28.23
CA SER A 67 -14.12 -25.01 28.44
C SER A 67 -15.11 -24.94 27.27
N LEU A 68 -14.60 -25.06 26.04
CA LEU A 68 -15.43 -25.11 24.81
C LEU A 68 -16.23 -26.40 24.67
N ARG A 69 -15.72 -27.55 25.11
CA ARG A 69 -16.53 -28.78 25.13
C ARG A 69 -17.70 -28.69 26.09
N GLN A 70 -17.56 -27.92 27.17
CA GLN A 70 -18.60 -27.70 28.15
C GLN A 70 -19.62 -26.63 27.70
N GLN A 71 -19.15 -25.57 27.05
CA GLN A 71 -19.99 -24.52 26.48
C GLN A 71 -19.63 -24.28 25.00
N PRO A 72 -20.11 -25.14 24.08
CA PRO A 72 -19.75 -25.07 22.66
C PRO A 72 -20.27 -23.81 21.96
N ASP A 73 -21.30 -23.16 22.51
CA ASP A 73 -21.92 -21.96 21.94
C ASP A 73 -21.45 -20.66 22.63
N ASN A 74 -20.37 -20.71 23.42
CA ASN A 74 -19.80 -19.50 24.03
C ASN A 74 -18.91 -18.75 23.03
N ALA A 75 -19.42 -17.64 22.49
CA ALA A 75 -18.75 -16.85 21.47
C ALA A 75 -17.38 -16.31 21.93
N LEU A 76 -17.27 -15.84 23.17
CA LEU A 76 -16.03 -15.33 23.75
C LEU A 76 -14.96 -16.42 23.81
N PHE A 77 -15.36 -17.66 24.11
CA PHE A 77 -14.41 -18.76 24.19
C PHE A 77 -13.82 -19.11 22.83
N HIS A 78 -14.64 -19.09 21.78
CA HIS A 78 -14.17 -19.25 20.39
C HIS A 78 -13.26 -18.10 19.97
N TYR A 79 -13.61 -16.86 20.30
CA TYR A 79 -12.77 -15.70 19.99
C TYR A 79 -11.39 -15.80 20.66
N ASN A 80 -11.35 -16.12 21.96
CA ASN A 80 -10.11 -16.28 22.71
C ASN A 80 -9.28 -17.46 22.19
N LEU A 81 -9.91 -18.58 21.81
CA LEU A 81 -9.21 -19.68 21.16
C LEU A 81 -8.60 -19.24 19.82
N GLY A 82 -9.34 -18.47 19.01
CA GLY A 82 -8.85 -17.88 17.76
C GLY A 82 -7.59 -17.02 17.97
N ASN A 83 -7.59 -16.17 19.01
CA ASN A 83 -6.44 -15.33 19.37
C ASN A 83 -5.21 -16.16 19.70
N VAL A 84 -5.38 -17.25 20.44
CA VAL A 84 -4.29 -18.16 20.81
C VAL A 84 -3.74 -18.92 19.60
N LEU A 85 -4.60 -19.29 18.65
CA LEU A 85 -4.24 -20.09 17.48
C LEU A 85 -3.67 -19.27 16.33
N ARG A 86 -3.98 -17.96 16.22
CA ARG A 86 -3.55 -17.10 15.09
C ARG A 86 -2.03 -17.11 14.84
N GLY A 87 -1.20 -17.44 15.83
CA GLY A 87 0.26 -17.53 15.66
C GLY A 87 0.78 -18.92 15.26
N THR A 88 -0.04 -19.97 15.40
CA THR A 88 0.42 -21.38 15.34
C THR A 88 -0.39 -22.23 14.36
N ASP A 89 -1.69 -21.98 14.24
CA ASP A 89 -2.62 -22.66 13.34
C ASP A 89 -3.67 -21.67 12.83
N ASN A 90 -3.35 -21.03 11.70
CA ASN A 90 -4.21 -20.03 11.09
C ASN A 90 -5.57 -20.58 10.61
N GLU A 91 -5.67 -21.86 10.24
CA GLU A 91 -6.95 -22.43 9.77
C GLU A 91 -7.88 -22.70 10.96
N ALA A 92 -7.34 -23.26 12.04
CA ALA A 92 -8.12 -23.47 13.26
C ALA A 92 -8.51 -22.14 13.93
N ALA A 93 -7.62 -21.12 13.88
CA ALA A 93 -7.94 -19.77 14.32
C ALA A 93 -9.11 -19.17 13.52
N LEU A 94 -9.08 -19.34 12.20
CA LEU A 94 -10.12 -18.83 11.31
C LEU A 94 -11.48 -19.47 11.58
N ALA A 95 -11.53 -20.80 11.75
CA ALA A 95 -12.75 -21.51 12.14
C ALA A 95 -13.30 -21.03 13.50
N SER A 96 -12.41 -20.74 14.46
CA SER A 96 -12.78 -20.25 15.79
C SER A 96 -13.37 -18.82 15.68
N TYR A 97 -12.72 -17.92 14.95
CA TYR A 97 -13.27 -16.57 14.73
C TYR A 97 -14.59 -16.57 13.97
N ALA A 98 -14.73 -17.40 12.93
CA ALA A 98 -15.97 -17.54 12.20
C ALA A 98 -17.12 -18.00 13.12
N THR A 99 -16.84 -18.93 14.04
CA THR A 99 -17.81 -19.41 15.02
C THR A 99 -18.17 -18.31 16.03
N ALA A 100 -17.18 -17.56 16.54
CA ALA A 100 -17.41 -16.44 17.43
C ALA A 100 -18.27 -15.35 16.78
N ALA A 101 -17.94 -14.94 15.55
CA ALA A 101 -18.68 -13.95 14.78
C ALA A 101 -20.12 -14.40 14.46
N ARG A 102 -20.35 -15.71 14.24
CA ARG A 102 -21.69 -16.28 14.03
C ARG A 102 -22.53 -16.29 15.31
N LEU A 103 -21.92 -16.65 16.44
CA LEU A 103 -22.61 -16.76 17.73
C LEU A 103 -22.93 -15.37 18.34
N ALA A 104 -22.08 -14.38 18.08
CA ALA A 104 -22.26 -13.01 18.55
C ALA A 104 -22.06 -12.00 17.38
N PRO A 105 -23.04 -11.89 16.47
CA PRO A 105 -22.91 -11.06 15.26
C PRO A 105 -22.88 -9.55 15.55
N HIS A 106 -23.17 -9.13 16.78
CA HIS A 106 -23.14 -7.74 17.22
C HIS A 106 -21.82 -7.32 17.90
N GLU A 107 -20.84 -8.24 17.98
CA GLU A 107 -19.54 -7.95 18.54
C GLU A 107 -18.56 -7.45 17.48
N HIS A 108 -18.30 -6.15 17.50
CA HIS A 108 -17.41 -5.48 16.53
C HIS A 108 -16.02 -6.11 16.48
N ASP A 109 -15.42 -6.41 17.64
CA ASP A 109 -14.03 -6.88 17.70
C ASP A 109 -13.91 -8.30 17.12
N PHE A 110 -14.96 -9.12 17.22
CA PHE A 110 -14.98 -10.46 16.61
C PHE A 110 -14.98 -10.36 15.08
N ALA A 111 -15.76 -9.43 14.53
CA ALA A 111 -15.79 -9.16 13.08
C ALA A 111 -14.42 -8.66 12.57
N ILE A 112 -13.78 -7.74 13.30
CA ILE A 112 -12.46 -7.20 12.92
C ILE A 112 -11.38 -8.29 12.95
N SER A 113 -11.27 -9.07 14.04
CA SER A 113 -10.24 -10.11 14.11
C SER A 113 -10.44 -11.21 13.08
N HIS A 114 -11.71 -11.53 12.75
CA HIS A 114 -12.02 -12.43 11.66
C HIS A 114 -11.57 -11.86 10.30
N ALA A 115 -11.92 -10.60 10.01
CA ALA A 115 -11.53 -9.90 8.79
C ALA A 115 -10.00 -9.83 8.61
N GLU A 116 -9.25 -9.50 9.68
CA GLU A 116 -7.78 -9.42 9.64
C GLU A 116 -7.15 -10.73 9.21
N LEU A 117 -7.64 -11.86 9.75
CA LEU A 117 -7.10 -13.18 9.42
C LEU A 117 -7.49 -13.60 8.00
N LEU A 118 -8.73 -13.32 7.56
CA LEU A 118 -9.17 -13.54 6.19
C LEU A 118 -8.33 -12.74 5.17
N LEU A 119 -7.99 -11.49 5.51
CA LEU A 119 -7.18 -10.63 4.66
C LEU A 119 -5.76 -11.20 4.49
N GLY A 120 -5.15 -11.68 5.58
CA GLY A 120 -3.85 -12.36 5.54
C GLY A 120 -3.84 -13.63 4.66
N LYS A 121 -5.03 -14.22 4.44
CA LYS A 121 -5.27 -15.37 3.55
C LYS A 121 -5.75 -14.99 2.15
N GLN A 122 -5.82 -13.70 1.83
CA GLN A 122 -6.33 -13.16 0.56
C GLN A 122 -7.80 -13.56 0.27
N ARG A 123 -8.60 -13.88 1.29
CA ARG A 123 -10.04 -14.17 1.16
C ARG A 123 -10.84 -12.86 1.12
N LEU A 124 -10.65 -12.08 0.04
CA LEU A 124 -11.08 -10.68 -0.05
C LEU A 124 -12.59 -10.47 0.08
N ALA A 125 -13.41 -11.31 -0.57
CA ALA A 125 -14.86 -11.19 -0.52
C ALA A 125 -15.42 -11.36 0.91
N GLU A 126 -14.90 -12.34 1.64
CA GLU A 126 -15.28 -12.59 3.03
C GLU A 126 -14.75 -11.50 3.96
N THR A 127 -13.53 -11.01 3.71
CA THR A 127 -12.96 -9.86 4.43
C THR A 127 -13.88 -8.64 4.31
N ILE A 128 -14.34 -8.32 3.10
CA ILE A 128 -15.28 -7.21 2.86
C ILE A 128 -16.58 -7.41 3.65
N ALA A 129 -17.16 -8.63 3.63
CA ALA A 129 -18.39 -8.91 4.36
C ALA A 129 -18.24 -8.73 5.89
N GLU A 130 -17.12 -9.17 6.46
CA GLU A 130 -16.81 -8.97 7.88
C GLU A 130 -16.61 -7.48 8.22
N LEU A 131 -15.89 -6.73 7.37
CA LEU A 131 -15.67 -5.30 7.60
C LEU A 131 -16.93 -4.46 7.43
N GLU A 132 -17.82 -4.79 6.48
CA GLU A 132 -19.13 -4.15 6.36
C GLU A 132 -19.98 -4.40 7.60
N ARG A 133 -19.95 -5.61 8.18
CA ARG A 133 -20.59 -5.86 9.48
C ARG A 133 -19.96 -5.02 10.59
N ALA A 134 -18.63 -5.01 10.68
CA ALA A 134 -17.93 -4.21 11.68
C ALA A 134 -18.29 -2.71 11.55
N HIS A 135 -18.39 -2.20 10.32
CA HIS A 135 -18.82 -0.84 10.03
C HIS A 135 -20.27 -0.59 10.48
N ALA A 136 -21.20 -1.50 10.19
CA ALA A 136 -22.59 -1.38 10.64
C ALA A 136 -22.71 -1.29 12.17
N LEU A 137 -21.83 -1.97 12.93
CA LEU A 137 -21.81 -1.94 14.38
C LEU A 137 -21.16 -0.66 14.94
N ARG A 138 -20.12 -0.14 14.29
CA ARG A 138 -19.42 1.10 14.69
C ARG A 138 -19.17 2.00 13.48
N PRO A 139 -20.18 2.76 13.01
CA PRO A 139 -20.10 3.49 11.74
C PRO A 139 -19.12 4.66 11.74
N GLN A 140 -18.73 5.13 12.92
CA GLN A 140 -17.85 6.30 13.11
C GLN A 140 -16.35 5.94 13.13
N ARG A 141 -15.96 4.71 12.75
CA ARG A 141 -14.54 4.31 12.66
C ARG A 141 -14.01 4.48 11.25
N TRP A 142 -13.28 5.57 11.04
CA TRP A 142 -12.69 5.89 9.73
C TRP A 142 -11.70 4.83 9.25
N GLN A 143 -11.02 4.10 10.13
CA GLN A 143 -10.09 3.03 9.75
C GLN A 143 -10.81 1.86 9.07
N THR A 144 -12.01 1.50 9.55
CA THR A 144 -12.82 0.44 8.92
C THR A 144 -13.29 0.88 7.54
N LEU A 145 -13.74 2.13 7.41
CA LEU A 145 -14.13 2.74 6.13
C LEU A 145 -12.96 2.81 5.15
N GLN A 146 -11.76 3.19 5.60
CA GLN A 146 -10.55 3.16 4.79
C GLN A 146 -10.25 1.74 4.30
N GLY A 147 -10.25 0.75 5.20
CA GLY A 147 -10.01 -0.64 4.82
C GLY A 147 -11.01 -1.16 3.79
N LEU A 148 -12.29 -0.82 3.94
CA LEU A 148 -13.32 -1.12 2.94
C LEU A 148 -13.06 -0.42 1.61
N ALA A 149 -12.72 0.86 1.61
CA ALA A 149 -12.41 1.61 0.40
C ALA A 149 -11.23 1.00 -0.38
N GLU A 150 -10.17 0.62 0.32
CA GLU A 150 -9.00 -0.03 -0.27
C GLU A 150 -9.33 -1.42 -0.84
N LEU A 151 -10.15 -2.20 -0.14
CA LEU A 151 -10.58 -3.51 -0.62
C LEU A 151 -11.49 -3.38 -1.84
N TYR A 152 -12.46 -2.47 -1.81
CA TYR A 152 -13.33 -2.18 -2.96
C TYR A 152 -12.53 -1.66 -4.16
N TYR A 153 -11.48 -0.85 -3.92
CA TYR A 153 -10.55 -0.45 -4.97
C TYR A 153 -9.87 -1.67 -5.61
N ARG A 154 -9.31 -2.57 -4.79
CA ARG A 154 -8.61 -3.77 -5.25
C ARG A 154 -9.53 -4.71 -6.02
N THR A 155 -10.77 -4.88 -5.56
CA THR A 155 -11.77 -5.76 -6.17
C THR A 155 -12.57 -5.11 -7.31
N GLY A 156 -12.27 -3.86 -7.67
CA GLY A 156 -12.88 -3.17 -8.81
C GLY A 156 -14.28 -2.59 -8.55
N GLN A 157 -14.75 -2.57 -7.30
CA GLN A 157 -16.02 -1.98 -6.91
C GLN A 157 -15.90 -0.45 -6.75
N GLN A 158 -15.75 0.27 -7.88
CA GLN A 158 -15.47 1.71 -7.92
C GLN A 158 -16.43 2.57 -7.09
N ALA A 159 -17.74 2.42 -7.27
CA ALA A 159 -18.73 3.26 -6.59
C ALA A 159 -18.63 3.13 -5.06
N LEU A 160 -18.52 1.89 -4.57
CA LEU A 160 -18.37 1.59 -3.14
C LEU A 160 -17.02 2.08 -2.60
N ALA A 161 -15.93 1.95 -3.38
CA ALA A 161 -14.62 2.45 -2.98
C ALA A 161 -14.64 3.97 -2.73
N LEU A 162 -15.22 4.73 -3.67
CA LEU A 162 -15.33 6.18 -3.57
C LEU A 162 -16.29 6.61 -2.44
N GLU A 163 -17.41 5.90 -2.27
CA GLU A 163 -18.35 6.17 -1.18
C GLU A 163 -17.69 5.98 0.20
N ARG A 164 -17.05 4.83 0.43
CA ARG A 164 -16.39 4.52 1.71
C ARG A 164 -15.21 5.45 1.96
N TYR A 165 -14.45 5.80 0.93
CA TYR A 165 -13.36 6.78 1.05
C TYR A 165 -13.87 8.17 1.42
N ALA A 166 -14.94 8.65 0.78
CA ALA A 166 -15.56 9.93 1.11
C ALA A 166 -16.09 9.96 2.55
N GLN A 167 -16.74 8.88 3.01
CA GLN A 167 -17.15 8.72 4.41
C GLN A 167 -15.95 8.76 5.36
N ALA A 168 -14.85 8.06 5.04
CA ALA A 168 -13.64 8.08 5.85
C ALA A 168 -13.03 9.49 5.94
N LEU A 169 -12.96 10.22 4.82
CA LEU A 169 -12.48 11.60 4.76
C LEU A 169 -13.35 12.57 5.58
N ALA A 170 -14.67 12.39 5.58
CA ALA A 170 -15.57 13.22 6.38
C ALA A 170 -15.31 13.07 7.88
N LEU A 171 -14.92 11.87 8.33
CA LEU A 171 -14.57 11.59 9.73
C LEU A 171 -13.12 11.97 10.07
N HIS A 172 -12.21 11.85 9.11
CA HIS A 172 -10.79 12.12 9.29
C HIS A 172 -10.19 12.79 8.04
N PRO A 173 -10.32 14.13 7.89
CA PRO A 173 -9.84 14.85 6.71
C PRO A 173 -8.33 14.69 6.43
N ALA A 174 -7.52 14.44 7.47
CA ALA A 174 -6.09 14.21 7.32
C ALA A 174 -5.75 12.92 6.54
N LEU A 175 -6.71 11.99 6.37
CA LEU A 175 -6.57 10.79 5.54
C LEU A 175 -6.15 11.12 4.10
N ALA A 176 -6.54 12.30 3.56
CA ALA A 176 -6.14 12.73 2.23
C ALA A 176 -4.61 12.81 2.02
N HIS A 177 -3.84 12.95 3.11
CA HIS A 177 -2.37 12.99 3.08
C HIS A 177 -1.74 11.59 3.09
N THR A 178 -2.48 10.56 3.48
CA THR A 178 -1.96 9.18 3.65
C THR A 178 -2.57 8.18 2.67
N CYS A 179 -3.74 8.47 2.13
CA CYS A 179 -4.39 7.66 1.11
C CYS A 179 -5.26 8.55 0.21
N ARG A 180 -5.08 8.46 -1.11
CA ARG A 180 -5.99 9.05 -2.10
C ARG A 180 -6.43 7.98 -3.08
N ILE A 181 -7.72 7.71 -3.11
CA ILE A 181 -8.35 6.78 -4.03
C ILE A 181 -9.07 7.57 -5.10
N GLY A 182 -8.88 7.21 -6.36
CA GLY A 182 -9.65 7.77 -7.45
C GLY A 182 -9.71 6.86 -8.66
N PHE A 183 -10.63 7.22 -9.55
CA PHE A 183 -10.94 6.52 -10.78
C PHE A 183 -11.18 7.57 -11.85
N ALA A 184 -10.75 7.29 -13.07
CA ALA A 184 -10.98 8.16 -14.20
C ALA A 184 -11.35 7.32 -15.41
N SER A 185 -12.21 7.87 -16.26
CA SER A 185 -12.70 7.21 -17.47
C SER A 185 -12.60 8.16 -18.66
N PRO A 186 -12.46 7.64 -19.88
CA PRO A 186 -12.43 8.47 -21.08
C PRO A 186 -13.68 9.35 -21.18
N GLN A 187 -13.50 10.63 -21.45
CA GLN A 187 -14.60 11.57 -21.63
C GLN A 187 -14.99 11.61 -23.11
N ALA A 188 -16.23 11.19 -23.42
CA ALA A 188 -16.69 11.02 -24.80
C ALA A 188 -16.66 12.31 -25.65
N GLU A 189 -16.78 13.47 -25.02
CA GLU A 189 -16.82 14.79 -25.68
C GLU A 189 -15.44 15.45 -25.76
N GLN A 190 -14.40 14.85 -25.15
CA GLN A 190 -13.04 15.37 -25.17
C GLN A 190 -12.15 14.48 -26.02
N THR A 191 -11.22 15.10 -26.73
CA THR A 191 -10.20 14.39 -27.50
C THR A 191 -8.82 14.87 -27.08
N GLU A 192 -7.95 13.93 -26.76
CA GLU A 192 -6.53 14.19 -26.54
C GLU A 192 -5.76 13.67 -27.75
N THR A 193 -4.82 14.47 -28.26
CA THR A 193 -4.00 14.08 -29.41
C THR A 193 -2.66 13.56 -28.92
N LEU A 194 -2.36 12.30 -29.21
CA LEU A 194 -1.05 11.72 -28.93
C LEU A 194 -0.01 12.25 -29.91
N THR A 195 1.13 12.71 -29.38
CA THR A 195 2.30 13.05 -30.21
C THR A 195 2.92 11.76 -30.75
N PRO A 196 3.11 11.63 -32.08
CA PRO A 196 3.78 10.46 -32.66
C PRO A 196 5.22 10.30 -32.14
N ILE A 197 5.58 9.07 -31.78
CA ILE A 197 6.94 8.72 -31.37
C ILE A 197 7.66 8.04 -32.53
N ASN A 198 8.58 8.75 -33.16
CA ASN A 198 9.36 8.22 -34.27
C ASN A 198 10.63 7.54 -33.75
N VAL A 199 10.68 6.22 -33.84
CA VAL A 199 11.85 5.40 -33.45
C VAL A 199 12.30 4.50 -34.60
N ALA A 200 13.54 4.02 -34.50
CA ALA A 200 14.04 2.98 -35.40
C ALA A 200 13.15 1.73 -35.37
N PRO A 201 13.02 0.97 -36.47
CA PRO A 201 12.20 -0.24 -36.51
C PRO A 201 12.50 -1.25 -35.39
N SER A 202 13.75 -1.32 -34.94
CA SER A 202 14.20 -2.19 -33.84
C SER A 202 13.60 -1.85 -32.46
N LEU A 203 12.98 -0.68 -32.30
CA LEU A 203 12.37 -0.22 -31.05
C LEU A 203 10.84 -0.22 -31.07
N GLN A 204 10.22 -0.67 -32.16
CA GLN A 204 8.75 -0.68 -32.28
C GLN A 204 8.09 -1.61 -31.24
N ASP A 205 8.65 -2.79 -31.00
CA ASP A 205 8.18 -3.69 -29.95
C ASP A 205 8.35 -3.09 -28.56
N PHE A 206 9.49 -2.43 -28.31
CA PHE A 206 9.72 -1.72 -27.07
C PHE A 206 8.64 -0.65 -26.83
N LEU A 207 8.33 0.20 -27.81
CA LEU A 207 7.27 1.20 -27.67
C LEU A 207 5.90 0.59 -27.37
N ARG A 208 5.53 -0.47 -28.10
CA ARG A 208 4.26 -1.18 -27.92
C ARG A 208 4.15 -1.80 -26.53
N GLU A 209 5.24 -2.39 -26.03
CA GLU A 209 5.23 -3.11 -24.76
C GLU A 209 5.35 -2.17 -23.55
N THR A 210 6.11 -1.09 -23.66
CA THR A 210 6.17 -0.01 -22.67
C THR A 210 4.87 0.77 -22.60
N ASP A 211 4.06 0.71 -23.67
CA ASP A 211 2.80 1.44 -23.79
C ASP A 211 3.05 2.93 -23.53
N LEU A 212 4.09 3.46 -24.20
CA LEU A 212 4.58 4.81 -24.04
C LEU A 212 3.75 5.78 -24.88
N HIS A 213 3.17 6.78 -24.20
CA HIS A 213 2.37 7.84 -24.80
C HIS A 213 2.98 9.20 -24.50
N ILE A 214 2.95 10.10 -25.48
CA ILE A 214 3.39 11.48 -25.34
C ILE A 214 2.19 12.38 -25.64
N LEU A 215 1.94 13.35 -24.76
CA LEU A 215 0.96 14.40 -24.96
C LEU A 215 1.69 15.74 -24.88
N ASP A 216 1.75 16.43 -26.00
CA ASP A 216 2.28 17.78 -26.08
C ASP A 216 1.19 18.82 -25.86
N ASP A 217 1.59 19.96 -25.32
CA ASP A 217 0.71 21.11 -25.07
C ASP A 217 -0.47 20.71 -24.15
N PHE A 218 -0.14 19.87 -23.16
CA PHE A 218 -1.10 19.17 -22.32
C PHE A 218 -1.94 20.15 -21.50
N LEU A 219 -1.35 20.95 -20.61
CA LEU A 219 -2.10 21.90 -19.79
C LEU A 219 -2.61 23.10 -20.62
N PRO A 220 -3.81 23.62 -20.31
CA PRO A 220 -4.34 24.82 -20.97
C PRO A 220 -3.55 26.09 -20.62
N ASP A 221 -3.06 26.20 -19.38
CA ASP A 221 -2.21 27.31 -18.92
C ASP A 221 -1.04 26.74 -18.08
N PRO A 222 0.05 26.28 -18.73
CA PRO A 222 1.20 25.71 -18.02
C PRO A 222 1.96 26.74 -17.18
N ALA A 223 1.87 28.03 -17.50
CA ALA A 223 2.55 29.08 -16.76
C ALA A 223 1.89 29.33 -15.40
N ALA A 224 0.55 29.46 -15.37
CA ALA A 224 -0.19 29.55 -14.12
C ALA A 224 -0.01 28.29 -13.25
N TRP A 225 0.00 27.12 -13.88
CA TRP A 225 0.22 25.85 -13.19
C TRP A 225 1.60 25.77 -12.53
N ARG A 226 2.65 26.19 -13.25
CA ARG A 226 4.01 26.29 -12.71
C ARG A 226 4.05 27.28 -11.54
N ALA A 227 3.46 28.47 -11.68
CA ALA A 227 3.44 29.47 -10.62
C ALA A 227 2.75 28.95 -9.35
N GLN A 228 1.64 28.21 -9.49
CA GLN A 228 0.99 27.54 -8.36
C GLN A 228 1.91 26.49 -7.73
N ALA A 229 2.56 25.65 -8.54
CA ALA A 229 3.45 24.60 -8.05
C ALA A 229 4.61 25.16 -7.21
N LEU A 230 5.24 26.26 -7.65
CA LEU A 230 6.36 26.89 -6.94
C LEU A 230 5.97 27.54 -5.60
N ASN A 231 4.68 27.82 -5.38
CA ASN A 231 4.18 28.35 -4.11
C ASN A 231 3.85 27.25 -3.08
N LEU A 232 3.96 25.96 -3.45
CA LEU A 232 3.69 24.85 -2.54
C LEU A 232 4.89 24.55 -1.63
N PRO A 233 4.65 23.99 -0.43
CA PRO A 233 5.73 23.51 0.41
C PRO A 233 6.38 22.28 -0.22
N PHE A 234 7.65 22.41 -0.57
CA PHE A 234 8.50 21.29 -0.95
C PHE A 234 9.20 20.74 0.29
N GLU A 235 8.89 19.50 0.65
CA GLU A 235 9.52 18.84 1.77
C GLU A 235 10.78 18.11 1.28
N GLN A 236 11.87 18.22 2.05
CA GLN A 236 13.01 17.36 1.84
C GLN A 236 12.59 15.92 2.07
N GLN A 237 13.12 15.01 1.25
CA GLN A 237 12.74 13.62 1.33
C GLN A 237 12.97 13.03 2.72
N ARG A 238 12.04 12.17 3.14
CA ARG A 238 12.02 11.49 4.45
C ARG A 238 13.30 10.70 4.77
N TYR A 239 14.12 10.39 3.76
CA TYR A 239 15.41 9.71 3.88
C TYR A 239 16.46 10.37 2.97
N ALA A 240 17.66 10.61 3.50
CA ALA A 240 18.77 11.13 2.71
C ALA A 240 19.22 10.11 1.64
N GLY A 241 19.18 10.55 0.37
CA GLY A 241 19.61 9.77 -0.79
C GLY A 241 18.66 8.62 -1.14
N GLN A 242 17.38 8.89 -1.40
CA GLN A 242 16.57 7.91 -2.13
C GLN A 242 16.99 7.84 -3.60
N ASN A 243 16.29 7.01 -4.37
CA ASN A 243 16.54 6.76 -5.79
C ASN A 243 16.15 7.96 -6.70
N TYR A 244 15.59 9.02 -6.14
CA TYR A 244 15.07 10.17 -6.90
C TYR A 244 15.63 11.48 -6.31
N PRO A 245 16.25 12.35 -7.12
CA PRO A 245 16.85 13.59 -6.65
C PRO A 245 15.80 14.67 -6.33
N GLY A 246 16.11 15.55 -5.38
CA GLY A 246 15.33 16.76 -5.11
C GLY A 246 14.28 16.62 -3.99
N SER A 247 13.44 17.63 -3.86
CA SER A 247 12.34 17.71 -2.90
C SER A 247 10.99 17.51 -3.58
N GLN A 248 9.97 17.19 -2.80
CA GLN A 248 8.64 16.87 -3.31
C GLN A 248 7.55 17.48 -2.44
N THR A 249 6.45 17.91 -3.05
CA THR A 249 5.25 18.35 -2.33
C THR A 249 4.45 17.13 -1.86
N ALA A 250 3.53 17.30 -0.90
CA ALA A 250 2.45 16.34 -0.74
C ALA A 250 1.69 16.12 -2.07
N GLY A 251 1.03 14.96 -2.23
CA GLY A 251 0.16 14.72 -3.38
C GLY A 251 -0.90 15.81 -3.52
N GLN A 252 -1.31 16.06 -4.76
CA GLN A 252 -2.23 17.15 -5.09
C GLN A 252 -3.53 16.58 -5.67
N PRO A 253 -4.66 17.31 -5.55
CA PRO A 253 -5.87 16.96 -6.29
C PRO A 253 -5.55 16.84 -7.78
N SER A 254 -5.79 15.66 -8.33
CA SER A 254 -5.35 15.29 -9.68
C SER A 254 -6.47 14.73 -10.56
N GLN A 255 -7.71 14.66 -10.06
CA GLN A 255 -8.84 14.02 -10.76
C GLN A 255 -9.01 14.49 -12.22
N ALA A 256 -9.02 15.80 -12.46
CA ALA A 256 -9.15 16.35 -13.82
C ALA A 256 -7.98 15.95 -14.73
N ILE A 257 -6.76 15.91 -14.21
CA ILE A 257 -5.59 15.44 -14.98
C ILE A 257 -5.71 13.94 -15.27
N MET A 258 -6.16 13.15 -14.29
CA MET A 258 -6.35 11.71 -14.46
C MET A 258 -7.44 11.39 -15.49
N GLU A 259 -8.52 12.19 -15.58
CA GLU A 259 -9.55 12.09 -16.62
C GLU A 259 -9.00 12.35 -18.02
N ARG A 260 -8.14 13.35 -18.16
CA ARG A 260 -7.46 13.63 -19.42
C ARG A 260 -6.50 12.52 -19.82
N ILE A 261 -5.74 11.98 -18.86
CA ILE A 261 -4.90 10.79 -19.09
C ILE A 261 -5.75 9.60 -19.54
N ALA A 262 -6.86 9.30 -18.85
CA ALA A 262 -7.76 8.22 -19.22
C ALA A 262 -8.31 8.40 -20.64
N THR A 263 -8.69 9.63 -20.98
CA THR A 263 -9.19 10.01 -22.32
C THR A 263 -8.13 9.78 -23.39
N ALA A 264 -6.90 10.21 -23.17
CA ALA A 264 -5.79 10.01 -24.10
C ALA A 264 -5.43 8.53 -24.29
N LEU A 265 -5.49 7.74 -23.22
CA LEU A 265 -5.25 6.30 -23.28
C LEU A 265 -6.43 5.52 -23.88
N GLY A 266 -7.60 6.15 -24.02
CA GLY A 266 -8.83 5.53 -24.51
C GLY A 266 -9.39 4.44 -23.58
N ARG A 267 -9.03 4.44 -22.29
CA ARG A 267 -9.40 3.39 -21.33
C ARG A 267 -9.49 3.90 -19.90
N PRO A 268 -10.33 3.26 -19.04
CA PRO A 268 -10.43 3.64 -17.65
C PRO A 268 -9.12 3.39 -16.90
N ILE A 269 -8.87 4.21 -15.89
CA ILE A 269 -7.74 4.08 -14.98
C ILE A 269 -8.21 4.23 -13.54
N ARG A 270 -7.42 3.69 -12.62
CA ARG A 270 -7.64 3.83 -11.18
C ARG A 270 -6.33 4.15 -10.48
N PHE A 271 -6.37 4.85 -9.36
CA PHE A 271 -5.17 5.18 -8.61
C PHE A 271 -5.43 5.12 -7.11
N ILE A 272 -4.42 4.63 -6.39
CA ILE A 272 -4.35 4.67 -4.93
C ILE A 272 -2.95 5.10 -4.50
N SER A 273 -2.77 6.37 -4.17
CA SER A 273 -1.47 6.85 -3.69
C SER A 273 -1.58 8.20 -2.96
N PRO A 274 -0.98 8.36 -1.77
CA PRO A 274 -0.89 9.67 -1.12
C PRO A 274 -0.13 10.71 -1.94
N ASP A 275 0.79 10.26 -2.79
CA ASP A 275 1.73 11.09 -3.53
C ASP A 275 1.25 11.43 -4.94
N ASN A 276 0.08 10.93 -5.36
CA ASN A 276 -0.41 11.18 -6.72
C ASN A 276 -0.61 12.68 -6.98
N GLY A 277 -0.14 13.17 -8.12
CA GLY A 277 -0.18 14.58 -8.49
C GLY A 277 0.84 15.47 -7.77
N SER A 278 1.77 14.90 -7.02
CA SER A 278 2.85 15.65 -6.37
C SER A 278 3.77 16.34 -7.39
N TYR A 279 4.35 17.46 -7.00
CA TYR A 279 5.40 18.12 -7.75
C TYR A 279 6.76 17.73 -7.21
N ARG A 280 7.73 17.55 -8.10
CA ARG A 280 9.12 17.30 -7.76
C ARG A 280 10.02 18.37 -8.35
N LEU A 281 10.86 18.94 -7.49
CA LEU A 281 11.81 20.00 -7.83
C LEU A 281 13.23 19.51 -7.52
N SER A 282 14.09 19.49 -8.54
CA SER A 282 15.46 19.01 -8.43
C SER A 282 16.45 20.06 -8.96
N TYR A 283 17.53 20.27 -8.23
CA TYR A 283 18.61 21.21 -8.57
C TYR A 283 19.86 20.49 -9.07
N ALA A 284 20.82 21.23 -9.62
CA ALA A 284 22.08 20.71 -10.15
C ALA A 284 22.95 19.99 -9.11
N ASP A 285 22.82 20.35 -7.83
CA ASP A 285 23.54 19.74 -6.70
C ASP A 285 22.76 18.59 -6.05
N ALA A 286 21.60 18.21 -6.60
CA ALA A 286 20.77 17.20 -6.00
C ALA A 286 21.50 15.86 -5.89
N MET A 287 21.26 15.18 -4.76
CA MET A 287 21.94 13.95 -4.38
C MET A 287 21.01 12.75 -4.52
N ALA A 288 21.55 11.60 -4.89
CA ALA A 288 20.82 10.34 -4.95
C ALA A 288 21.75 9.14 -4.70
N ARG A 289 21.16 7.96 -4.46
CA ARG A 289 21.90 6.69 -4.40
C ARG A 289 22.03 6.01 -5.75
N THR A 290 20.99 6.15 -6.57
CA THR A 290 20.84 5.50 -7.86
C THR A 290 20.06 6.42 -8.80
N ASP A 291 20.13 6.15 -10.09
CA ASP A 291 19.47 6.93 -11.13
C ASP A 291 18.55 6.07 -12.01
N ILE A 292 19.02 4.91 -12.49
CA ILE A 292 18.20 3.93 -13.23
C ILE A 292 17.37 3.13 -12.24
N HIS A 293 16.06 3.11 -12.43
CA HIS A 293 15.11 2.44 -11.54
C HIS A 293 13.87 1.97 -12.29
N VAL A 294 12.96 1.36 -11.56
CA VAL A 294 11.58 1.07 -11.98
C VAL A 294 10.64 1.61 -10.91
N ASP A 295 9.45 2.05 -11.31
CA ASP A 295 8.38 2.33 -10.35
C ASP A 295 7.76 1.00 -9.89
N ASN A 296 7.39 0.91 -8.61
CA ASN A 296 6.87 -0.29 -7.97
C ASN A 296 7.89 -1.47 -7.89
N GLU A 297 8.98 -1.26 -7.13
CA GLU A 297 10.02 -2.26 -6.85
C GLU A 297 9.54 -3.50 -6.08
N THR A 298 8.30 -3.50 -5.57
CA THR A 298 7.74 -4.63 -4.81
C THR A 298 6.31 -4.92 -5.24
N GLY A 299 6.11 -6.01 -5.98
CA GLY A 299 4.77 -6.47 -6.32
C GLY A 299 4.73 -7.21 -7.66
N ASN A 300 3.54 -7.74 -7.97
CA ASN A 300 3.25 -8.46 -9.22
C ASN A 300 2.28 -7.67 -10.12
N ASN A 301 2.02 -6.39 -9.81
CA ASN A 301 1.17 -5.55 -10.64
C ASN A 301 2.01 -4.90 -11.76
N PHE A 302 1.92 -5.47 -12.96
CA PHE A 302 2.60 -4.96 -14.17
C PHE A 302 1.76 -3.97 -14.98
N ASN A 303 0.55 -3.66 -14.53
CA ASN A 303 -0.33 -2.65 -15.12
C ASN A 303 -0.25 -1.30 -14.39
N PHE A 304 0.85 -1.07 -13.68
CA PHE A 304 1.16 0.20 -13.04
C PHE A 304 1.85 1.15 -14.03
N TYR A 305 1.40 2.40 -14.07
CA TYR A 305 1.85 3.45 -14.96
C TYR A 305 2.37 4.65 -14.16
N ALA A 306 3.35 5.31 -14.75
CA ALA A 306 3.83 6.60 -14.33
C ALA A 306 3.52 7.65 -15.40
N GLY A 307 3.12 8.82 -14.95
CA GLY A 307 2.96 10.04 -15.74
C GLY A 307 3.95 11.09 -15.26
N VAL A 308 4.71 11.69 -16.19
CA VAL A 308 5.65 12.79 -15.88
C VAL A 308 5.31 13.99 -16.74
N LEU A 309 4.79 15.04 -16.12
CA LEU A 309 4.47 16.31 -16.76
C LEU A 309 5.59 17.31 -16.55
N TYR A 310 6.21 17.77 -17.64
CA TYR A 310 7.28 18.76 -17.62
C TYR A 310 6.74 20.18 -17.55
N LEU A 311 7.20 20.93 -16.55
CA LEU A 311 6.71 22.29 -16.26
C LEU A 311 7.77 23.37 -16.45
N ASN A 312 8.98 23.03 -16.89
CA ASN A 312 10.02 24.02 -17.21
C ASN A 312 9.62 24.84 -18.45
N PRO A 313 9.86 26.17 -18.45
CA PRO A 313 9.82 27.00 -19.66
C PRO A 313 10.69 26.44 -20.79
N PRO A 314 10.35 26.69 -22.07
CA PRO A 314 11.07 26.12 -23.21
C PRO A 314 12.58 26.32 -23.17
N GLU A 315 13.05 27.50 -22.78
CA GLU A 315 14.46 27.88 -22.69
C GLU A 315 15.23 27.17 -21.56
N GLN A 316 14.52 26.57 -20.60
CA GLN A 316 15.10 25.81 -19.50
C GLN A 316 15.09 24.30 -19.74
N CYS A 317 14.36 23.81 -20.76
CA CYS A 317 14.21 22.37 -21.01
C CYS A 317 15.56 21.73 -21.36
N GLN A 318 15.96 20.73 -20.57
CA GLN A 318 17.20 19.98 -20.73
C GLN A 318 16.96 18.51 -20.37
N GLY A 319 17.63 17.60 -21.09
CA GLY A 319 17.50 16.15 -20.86
C GLY A 319 16.06 15.66 -21.06
N GLY A 320 15.63 14.67 -20.27
CA GLY A 320 14.27 14.14 -20.29
C GLY A 320 14.11 12.92 -19.39
N THR A 321 13.40 11.92 -19.91
CA THR A 321 13.30 10.58 -19.33
C THR A 321 13.92 9.59 -20.31
N THR A 322 14.98 8.92 -19.88
CA THR A 322 15.69 7.91 -20.67
C THR A 322 15.26 6.51 -20.23
N PHE A 323 15.01 5.64 -21.19
CA PHE A 323 14.73 4.21 -20.99
C PHE A 323 15.95 3.36 -21.31
N TRP A 324 16.14 2.28 -20.54
CA TRP A 324 17.39 1.54 -20.53
C TRP A 324 17.20 0.05 -20.75
N ARG A 325 18.22 -0.56 -21.34
CA ARG A 325 18.44 -2.00 -21.37
C ARG A 325 19.68 -2.34 -20.58
N HIS A 326 19.54 -3.25 -19.62
CA HIS A 326 20.67 -3.89 -18.97
C HIS A 326 21.35 -4.84 -19.96
N GLN A 327 22.58 -4.56 -20.36
CA GLN A 327 23.27 -5.30 -21.42
C GLN A 327 23.55 -6.77 -21.05
N PRO A 328 24.08 -7.10 -19.85
CA PRO A 328 24.37 -8.48 -19.49
C PRO A 328 23.17 -9.44 -19.51
N SER A 329 21.98 -8.97 -19.13
CA SER A 329 20.77 -9.80 -19.13
C SER A 329 19.85 -9.59 -20.34
N GLY A 330 20.04 -8.50 -21.09
CA GLY A 330 19.14 -8.06 -22.15
C GLY A 330 17.82 -7.46 -21.65
N TRP A 331 17.61 -7.36 -20.34
CA TRP A 331 16.35 -6.89 -19.75
C TRP A 331 16.22 -5.37 -19.87
N TYR A 332 15.05 -4.89 -20.31
CA TYR A 332 14.69 -3.47 -20.35
C TYR A 332 13.56 -3.13 -19.37
N ARG A 333 13.19 -4.09 -18.53
CA ARG A 333 12.14 -3.99 -17.52
C ARG A 333 12.38 -4.97 -16.39
N ARG A 334 11.71 -4.76 -15.26
CA ARG A 334 11.55 -5.77 -14.23
C ARG A 334 10.70 -6.93 -14.76
N LEU A 335 11.10 -8.16 -14.40
CA LEU A 335 10.34 -9.38 -14.67
C LEU A 335 9.64 -9.91 -13.41
N PRO A 336 8.63 -10.79 -13.55
CA PRO A 336 8.10 -11.59 -12.44
C PRO A 336 9.20 -12.31 -11.67
N GLU A 337 9.02 -12.50 -10.36
CA GLU A 337 10.07 -13.09 -9.50
C GLU A 337 10.50 -14.51 -9.94
N ALA A 338 9.60 -15.27 -10.56
CA ALA A 338 9.96 -16.58 -11.14
C ALA A 338 10.99 -16.45 -12.28
N ASP A 339 10.80 -15.46 -13.16
CA ASP A 339 11.69 -15.20 -14.29
C ASP A 339 12.99 -14.54 -13.84
N VAL A 340 12.94 -13.69 -12.80
CA VAL A 340 14.14 -13.14 -12.17
C VAL A 340 15.05 -14.25 -11.63
N LYS A 341 14.45 -15.26 -10.97
CA LYS A 341 15.15 -16.46 -10.49
C LYS A 341 15.69 -17.32 -11.62
N ALA A 342 14.89 -17.54 -12.67
CA ALA A 342 15.36 -18.23 -13.87
C ALA A 342 16.55 -17.50 -14.54
N GLY A 343 16.59 -16.16 -14.43
CA GLY A 343 17.69 -15.31 -14.86
C GLY A 343 18.93 -15.32 -13.96
N GLY A 344 18.96 -16.14 -12.90
CA GLY A 344 20.12 -16.31 -12.02
C GLY A 344 20.22 -15.34 -10.85
N TYR A 345 19.14 -14.64 -10.50
CA TYR A 345 19.10 -13.72 -9.35
C TYR A 345 18.11 -14.24 -8.29
N ALA A 346 18.49 -14.20 -7.01
CA ALA A 346 17.61 -14.68 -5.94
C ALA A 346 16.31 -13.84 -5.81
N SER A 347 16.39 -12.56 -6.15
CA SER A 347 15.26 -11.61 -6.20
C SER A 347 15.59 -10.42 -7.11
N PHE A 348 14.57 -9.62 -7.47
CA PHE A 348 14.80 -8.37 -8.21
C PHE A 348 15.66 -7.38 -7.41
N LYS A 349 15.51 -7.37 -6.08
CA LYS A 349 16.34 -6.55 -5.19
C LYS A 349 17.82 -6.91 -5.27
N ASP A 350 18.14 -8.20 -5.42
CA ASP A 350 19.53 -8.65 -5.55
C ASP A 350 20.09 -8.33 -6.95
N PHE A 351 19.25 -8.35 -7.98
CA PHE A 351 19.60 -7.79 -9.29
C PHE A 351 19.99 -6.32 -9.17
N GLN A 352 19.13 -5.49 -8.55
CA GLN A 352 19.40 -4.06 -8.37
C GLN A 352 20.70 -3.83 -7.59
N LYS A 353 20.91 -4.55 -6.48
CA LYS A 353 22.15 -4.42 -5.69
C LYS A 353 23.43 -4.74 -6.46
N ARG A 354 23.35 -5.62 -7.44
CA ARG A 354 24.51 -6.02 -8.23
C ARG A 354 24.84 -5.01 -9.32
N TRP A 355 23.83 -4.40 -9.93
CA TRP A 355 23.97 -3.66 -11.19
C TRP A 355 23.67 -2.17 -11.11
N LEU A 356 23.17 -1.70 -9.97
CA LEU A 356 22.86 -0.30 -9.74
C LEU A 356 23.63 0.21 -8.51
N PRO A 357 24.20 1.43 -8.58
CA PRO A 357 24.78 2.06 -7.41
C PRO A 357 23.69 2.24 -6.35
N ASN A 358 23.96 1.83 -5.12
CA ASN A 358 23.02 1.99 -4.00
C ASN A 358 23.68 2.12 -2.62
N SER A 359 25.01 1.97 -2.56
CA SER A 359 25.76 1.93 -1.31
C SER A 359 26.13 3.31 -0.78
N LYS A 360 26.18 4.33 -1.66
CA LYS A 360 26.59 5.71 -1.33
C LYS A 360 25.64 6.73 -1.93
N VAL A 361 25.47 7.84 -1.21
CA VAL A 361 24.80 9.04 -1.71
C VAL A 361 25.85 9.90 -2.40
N GLN A 362 25.58 10.33 -3.62
CA GLN A 362 26.46 11.19 -4.42
C GLN A 362 25.62 12.13 -5.30
N LYS A 363 26.25 13.06 -6.02
CA LYS A 363 25.52 13.95 -6.94
C LYS A 363 24.84 13.12 -8.01
N PHE A 364 23.60 13.48 -8.32
CA PHE A 364 22.78 12.73 -9.25
C PHE A 364 23.42 12.66 -10.64
N ASN A 365 23.96 13.78 -11.13
CA ASN A 365 24.58 13.83 -12.46
C ASN A 365 25.88 12.99 -12.54
N ASP A 366 26.57 12.75 -11.43
CA ASP A 366 27.78 11.92 -11.40
C ASP A 366 27.44 10.41 -11.51
N LEU A 367 26.19 10.00 -11.27
CA LEU A 367 25.75 8.59 -11.44
C LEU A 367 25.80 8.15 -12.90
N GLN A 368 25.78 9.09 -13.85
CA GLN A 368 25.81 8.77 -15.28
C GLN A 368 27.12 8.09 -15.70
N GLU A 369 28.20 8.30 -14.95
CA GLU A 369 29.49 7.65 -15.15
C GLU A 369 29.50 6.17 -14.74
N GLN A 370 28.43 5.68 -14.09
CA GLN A 370 28.33 4.31 -13.56
C GLN A 370 27.34 3.45 -14.36
N ARG A 371 27.13 3.79 -15.64
CA ARG A 371 26.16 3.14 -16.53
C ARG A 371 26.79 2.11 -17.49
N ASP A 372 28.01 1.64 -17.25
CA ASP A 372 28.75 0.74 -18.17
C ASP A 372 28.00 -0.54 -18.57
N SER A 373 27.11 -1.05 -17.70
CA SER A 373 26.29 -2.25 -17.98
C SER A 373 24.93 -1.92 -18.61
N TRP A 374 24.69 -0.66 -18.98
CA TRP A 374 23.39 -0.14 -19.38
C TRP A 374 23.46 0.58 -20.71
N GLN A 375 22.50 0.29 -21.58
CA GLN A 375 22.37 0.93 -22.88
C GLN A 375 21.08 1.74 -22.92
N ALA A 376 21.19 3.02 -23.25
CA ALA A 376 20.03 3.85 -23.54
C ALA A 376 19.31 3.33 -24.79
N LEU A 377 18.01 3.06 -24.67
CA LEU A 377 17.15 2.64 -25.78
C LEU A 377 16.47 3.85 -26.43
N LEU A 378 15.89 4.71 -25.61
CA LEU A 378 15.10 5.86 -26.04
C LEU A 378 15.20 6.94 -24.97
N GLU A 379 15.38 8.19 -25.37
CA GLU A 379 15.12 9.34 -24.51
C GLU A 379 13.90 10.08 -25.04
N VAL A 380 12.93 10.32 -24.16
CA VAL A 380 11.87 11.29 -24.43
C VAL A 380 12.33 12.63 -23.87
N PRO A 381 12.73 13.59 -24.72
CA PRO A 381 13.27 14.85 -24.26
C PRO A 381 12.20 15.64 -23.52
N MET A 382 12.64 16.34 -22.49
CA MET A 382 11.88 17.37 -21.82
C MET A 382 11.45 18.41 -22.85
N ARG A 383 10.15 18.65 -22.91
CA ARG A 383 9.54 19.74 -23.68
C ARG A 383 8.57 20.45 -22.74
N HIS A 384 8.51 21.77 -22.84
CA HIS A 384 7.54 22.55 -22.10
C HIS A 384 6.13 22.00 -22.33
N ASN A 385 5.37 21.81 -21.25
CA ASN A 385 3.99 21.35 -21.29
C ASN A 385 3.80 19.96 -21.95
N ARG A 386 4.79 19.09 -21.83
CA ARG A 386 4.71 17.70 -22.27
C ARG A 386 4.42 16.77 -21.09
N LEU A 387 3.40 15.95 -21.23
CA LEU A 387 3.17 14.77 -20.40
C LEU A 387 3.68 13.53 -21.14
N ILE A 388 4.45 12.70 -20.43
CA ILE A 388 4.76 11.34 -20.88
C ILE A 388 4.06 10.35 -19.95
N VAL A 389 3.53 9.28 -20.51
CA VAL A 389 2.86 8.20 -19.77
C VAL A 389 3.43 6.87 -20.22
N TYR A 390 3.84 6.02 -19.28
CA TYR A 390 4.43 4.72 -19.58
C TYR A 390 4.23 3.74 -18.44
N LYS A 391 4.40 2.44 -18.72
CA LYS A 391 4.40 1.41 -17.67
C LYS A 391 5.62 1.56 -16.76
N GLY A 392 5.40 1.72 -15.46
CA GLY A 392 6.45 2.05 -14.49
C GLY A 392 7.51 0.96 -14.28
N HIS A 393 7.24 -0.28 -14.69
CA HIS A 393 8.15 -1.41 -14.49
C HIS A 393 9.31 -1.48 -15.51
N TYR A 394 9.41 -0.53 -16.44
CA TYR A 394 10.52 -0.41 -17.39
C TYR A 394 11.69 0.36 -16.78
N PHE A 395 12.92 -0.03 -17.09
CA PHE A 395 14.09 0.66 -16.55
C PHE A 395 14.18 2.06 -17.13
N HIS A 396 14.14 3.07 -16.28
CA HIS A 396 14.18 4.47 -16.69
C HIS A 396 14.96 5.34 -15.71
N SER A 397 15.36 6.53 -16.16
CA SER A 397 16.02 7.52 -15.32
C SER A 397 15.74 8.95 -15.81
N ILE A 398 15.97 9.92 -14.93
CA ILE A 398 16.08 11.32 -15.30
C ILE A 398 17.42 11.52 -16.02
N SER A 399 17.43 12.17 -17.19
CA SER A 399 18.67 12.38 -17.95
C SER A 399 19.60 13.39 -17.28
N ASN A 400 19.05 14.46 -16.70
CA ASN A 400 19.83 15.54 -16.09
C ASN A 400 19.00 16.28 -15.01
N VAL A 401 19.66 16.74 -13.95
CA VAL A 401 19.13 17.77 -13.04
C VAL A 401 19.95 19.05 -13.15
N PHE A 402 19.30 20.19 -13.04
CA PHE A 402 19.88 21.51 -13.35
C PHE A 402 19.20 22.60 -12.52
N GLY A 403 19.75 23.81 -12.59
CA GLY A 403 19.28 24.97 -11.83
C GLY A 403 19.76 24.96 -10.38
N ASP A 404 19.64 26.10 -9.72
CA ASP A 404 20.07 26.40 -8.36
C ASP A 404 19.02 27.20 -7.56
N THR A 405 17.92 27.60 -8.20
CA THR A 405 16.77 28.26 -7.56
C THR A 405 15.46 27.57 -7.97
N PRO A 406 14.37 27.74 -7.20
CA PRO A 406 13.07 27.19 -7.56
C PRO A 406 12.60 27.54 -8.99
N GLU A 407 12.94 28.73 -9.46
CA GLU A 407 12.50 29.27 -10.75
C GLU A 407 13.21 28.62 -11.94
N ASN A 408 14.45 28.15 -11.76
CA ASN A 408 15.28 27.56 -12.81
C ASN A 408 15.57 26.06 -12.63
N GLY A 409 15.17 25.48 -11.49
CA GLY A 409 15.28 24.06 -11.20
C GLY A 409 14.39 23.18 -12.08
N ARG A 410 14.76 21.89 -12.20
CA ARG A 410 13.94 20.90 -12.91
C ARG A 410 12.64 20.66 -12.14
N LEU A 411 11.50 21.05 -12.73
CA LEU A 411 10.18 20.92 -12.12
C LEU A 411 9.28 20.00 -12.95
N VAL A 412 8.77 18.95 -12.30
CA VAL A 412 7.79 18.04 -12.89
C VAL A 412 6.61 17.79 -11.96
N GLN A 413 5.46 17.43 -12.52
CA GLN A 413 4.35 16.84 -11.77
C GLN A 413 4.27 15.34 -12.09
N LEU A 414 4.04 14.53 -11.06
CA LEU A 414 4.09 13.07 -11.12
C LEU A 414 2.72 12.45 -10.89
N PHE A 415 2.36 11.47 -11.72
CA PHE A 415 1.11 10.74 -11.64
C PHE A 415 1.38 9.25 -11.61
N PHE A 416 0.66 8.52 -10.79
CA PHE A 416 0.82 7.08 -10.58
C PHE A 416 -0.55 6.43 -10.54
N PHE A 417 -0.74 5.44 -11.41
CA PHE A 417 -2.04 4.82 -11.59
C PHE A 417 -1.93 3.41 -12.16
N GLU A 418 -3.07 2.73 -12.21
CA GLU A 418 -3.22 1.42 -12.79
C GLU A 418 -4.23 1.47 -13.92
N VAL A 419 -3.95 0.71 -14.97
CA VAL A 419 -4.91 0.38 -16.02
C VAL A 419 -5.48 -1.00 -15.68
N PRO A 420 -6.77 -1.13 -15.32
CA PRO A 420 -7.38 -2.44 -15.10
C PRO A 420 -7.27 -3.32 -16.36
N ASP A 421 -7.09 -4.63 -16.16
CA ASP A 421 -7.04 -5.62 -17.24
C ASP A 421 -8.33 -5.71 -18.07
#